data_AF-A0A519HRV6-F1
#
_entry.id   AF-A0A519HRV6-F1
#
_cell.length_a   1.000
_cell.length_b   1.000
_cell.length_c   1.000
_cell.angle_alpha   90.00
_cell.angle_beta   90.00
_cell.angle_gamma   90.00
#
_symmetry.space_group_name_H-M   'P 1'
#
loop_
_entity.id
_entity.type
_entity.pdbx_description
1 polymer ?
#
loop_
_entity_poly.entity_id
_entity_poly.type
_entity_poly.pdbx_seq_one_letter_code
_entity_poly.pdbx_strand_id
1 'polypeptide(L)'
;MSARPVLWGLTGLMVLAGAALVVLSALTPVYTDPAAYEHAQEAVRQSVYGAATPDYDAATRAFYDVLDRFETRKWLYADLGASLLAWSGLVAVALTVVRATAGRLATRRTAIVVSATALALGLLWGGLVSSPMTLFDRYQLPEWSDTIGIPIYGATIAVMMLTPLVAALVLPPLFLRRAAPEGLLRSGRGRAATVAATLIYLPPVGCAVYLLAAVVEPGGWLMSTAAWLLIWVQLNARALWLAPPRRGD
;
A
#
# COMPACT_ATOMS: atom_id res chain seq x y z
N MET A 1 29.53 -16.10 -3.98
CA MET A 1 29.12 -15.17 -5.05
C MET A 1 28.42 -13.96 -4.43
N SER A 2 28.76 -12.74 -4.85
CA SER A 2 28.10 -11.52 -4.38
C SER A 2 26.68 -11.47 -4.94
N ALA A 3 25.64 -11.46 -4.09
CA ALA A 3 24.24 -11.34 -4.52
C ALA A 3 23.89 -9.96 -5.11
N ARG A 4 24.77 -8.97 -4.97
CA ARG A 4 24.54 -7.57 -5.36
C ARG A 4 24.35 -7.35 -6.87
N PRO A 5 25.21 -7.86 -7.78
CA PRO A 5 25.00 -7.70 -9.23
C PRO A 5 23.68 -8.33 -9.70
N VAL A 6 23.29 -9.47 -9.10
CA VAL A 6 22.00 -10.12 -9.41
C VAL A 6 20.83 -9.23 -9.00
N LEU A 7 20.86 -8.65 -7.80
CA LEU A 7 19.80 -7.76 -7.31
C LEU A 7 19.67 -6.48 -8.17
N TRP A 8 20.79 -5.87 -8.59
CA TRP A 8 20.74 -4.72 -9.49
C TRP A 8 20.22 -5.09 -10.88
N GLY A 9 20.61 -6.24 -11.42
CA GLY A 9 20.08 -6.75 -12.69
C GLY A 9 18.57 -6.99 -12.64
N LEU A 10 18.08 -7.63 -11.58
CA LEU A 10 16.65 -7.84 -11.35
C LEU A 10 15.91 -6.51 -11.19
N THR A 11 16.49 -5.55 -10.46
CA THR A 11 15.90 -4.21 -10.29
C THR A 11 15.75 -3.52 -11.64
N GLY A 12 16.78 -3.55 -12.49
CA GLY A 12 16.72 -2.98 -13.84
C GLY A 12 15.67 -3.64 -14.72
N LEU A 13 15.55 -4.97 -14.66
CA LEU A 13 14.52 -5.71 -15.40
C LEU A 13 13.11 -5.32 -14.94
N MET A 14 12.89 -5.19 -13.63
CA MET A 14 11.61 -4.74 -13.08
C MET A 14 11.26 -3.31 -13.51
N VAL A 15 12.24 -2.40 -13.54
CA VAL A 15 12.03 -1.04 -14.05
C VAL A 15 11.59 -1.07 -15.51
N LEU A 16 12.29 -1.82 -16.35
CA LEU A 16 11.98 -1.90 -17.79
C LEU A 16 10.60 -2.52 -18.04
N ALA A 17 10.31 -3.65 -17.38
CA ALA A 17 9.01 -4.30 -17.48
C ALA A 17 7.88 -3.41 -16.95
N GLY A 18 8.12 -2.75 -15.82
CA GLY A 18 7.18 -1.79 -15.22
C GLY A 18 6.87 -0.62 -16.14
N ALA A 19 7.91 0.02 -16.68
CA ALA A 19 7.77 1.12 -17.63
C ALA A 19 7.04 0.68 -18.92
N ALA A 20 7.38 -0.48 -19.47
CA ALA A 20 6.71 -1.01 -20.65
C ALA A 20 5.21 -1.23 -20.42
N LEU A 21 4.82 -1.76 -19.26
CA LEU A 21 3.42 -1.96 -18.89
C LEU A 21 2.67 -0.64 -18.66
N VAL A 22 3.31 0.36 -18.05
CA VAL A 22 2.72 1.70 -17.90
C VAL A 22 2.50 2.35 -19.27
N VAL A 23 3.47 2.24 -20.19
CA VAL A 23 3.32 2.73 -21.57
C VAL A 23 2.20 1.98 -22.28
N LEU A 24 2.15 0.65 -22.17
CA LEU A 24 1.08 -0.16 -22.75
C LEU A 24 -0.30 0.27 -22.22
N SER A 25 -0.41 0.54 -20.92
CA SER A 25 -1.63 1.08 -20.32
C SER A 25 -2.00 2.45 -20.88
N ALA A 26 -1.03 3.36 -21.02
CA ALA A 26 -1.26 4.70 -21.56
C ALA A 26 -1.81 4.64 -22.99
N LEU A 27 -1.30 3.71 -23.80
CA LEU A 27 -1.72 3.49 -25.19
C LEU A 27 -3.03 2.70 -25.32
N THR A 28 -3.46 1.99 -24.28
CA THR A 28 -4.71 1.22 -24.31
C THR A 28 -5.89 2.14 -23.98
N PRO A 29 -6.94 2.20 -24.83
CA PRO A 29 -8.14 2.96 -24.52
C PRO A 29 -8.87 2.36 -23.31
N VAL A 30 -9.64 3.15 -22.58
CA VAL A 30 -10.40 2.65 -21.40
C VAL A 30 -11.45 1.62 -21.84
N TYR A 31 -12.15 1.90 -22.95
CA TYR A 31 -13.20 1.06 -23.50
C TYR A 31 -12.87 0.58 -24.91
N THR A 32 -13.32 -0.62 -25.27
CA THR A 32 -13.20 -1.17 -26.63
C THR A 32 -14.01 -0.35 -27.64
N ASP A 33 -15.18 0.15 -27.23
CA ASP A 33 -16.05 1.02 -28.01
C ASP A 33 -16.71 2.05 -27.08
N PRO A 34 -16.17 3.29 -27.00
CA PRO A 34 -16.70 4.32 -26.11
C PRO A 34 -18.14 4.74 -26.42
N ALA A 35 -18.53 4.75 -27.69
CA ALA A 35 -19.88 5.19 -28.08
C ALA A 35 -20.94 4.15 -27.70
N ALA A 36 -20.64 2.87 -27.93
CA ALA A 36 -21.51 1.78 -27.50
C ALA A 36 -21.59 1.67 -25.97
N TYR A 37 -20.49 1.93 -25.27
CA TYR A 37 -20.45 2.02 -23.81
C TYR A 37 -21.39 3.10 -23.28
N GLU A 38 -21.27 4.34 -23.78
CA GLU A 38 -22.12 5.45 -23.31
C GLU A 38 -23.60 5.19 -23.60
N HIS A 39 -23.92 4.64 -24.77
CA HIS A 39 -25.30 4.29 -25.12
C HIS A 39 -25.88 3.22 -24.17
N ALA A 40 -25.10 2.18 -23.84
CA ALA A 40 -25.51 1.15 -22.91
C ALA A 40 -25.65 1.69 -21.48
N GLN A 41 -24.72 2.54 -21.03
CA GLN A 41 -24.81 3.21 -19.73
C GLN A 41 -26.05 4.09 -19.60
N GLU A 42 -26.39 4.83 -20.65
CA GLU A 42 -27.58 5.68 -20.65
C GLU A 42 -28.87 4.86 -20.49
N ALA A 43 -28.95 3.68 -21.10
CA ALA A 43 -30.08 2.78 -20.89
C ALA A 43 -30.20 2.33 -19.42
N VAL A 44 -29.08 2.08 -18.74
CA VAL A 44 -29.07 1.77 -17.30
C VAL A 44 -29.52 2.98 -16.49
N ARG A 45 -29.02 4.19 -16.79
CA ARG A 45 -29.46 5.43 -16.11
C ARG A 45 -30.96 5.65 -16.25
N GLN A 46 -31.53 5.44 -17.43
CA GLN A 46 -32.97 5.57 -17.67
C GLN A 46 -33.79 4.57 -16.84
N SER A 47 -33.27 3.37 -16.57
CA SER A 47 -33.94 2.40 -15.69
C SER A 47 -34.05 2.87 -14.24
N VAL A 48 -33.16 3.78 -13.81
CA VAL A 48 -33.14 4.35 -12.46
C VAL A 48 -33.91 5.68 -12.42
N TYR A 49 -33.55 6.63 -13.26
CA TYR A 49 -34.10 7.99 -13.22
C TYR A 49 -35.44 8.15 -13.95
N GLY A 50 -35.79 7.20 -14.84
CA GLY A 50 -37.07 7.18 -15.55
C GLY A 50 -38.17 6.37 -14.87
N ALA A 51 -37.85 5.64 -13.79
CA ALA A 51 -38.80 4.77 -13.10
C ALA A 51 -39.43 5.44 -11.88
N ALA A 52 -40.74 5.23 -11.66
CA ALA A 52 -41.42 5.69 -10.45
C ALA A 52 -40.95 4.94 -9.19
N THR A 53 -40.53 3.68 -9.35
CA THR A 53 -39.96 2.83 -8.29
C THR A 53 -38.74 2.10 -8.86
N PRO A 54 -37.54 2.71 -8.80
CA PRO A 54 -36.33 2.12 -9.36
C PRO A 54 -35.85 0.90 -8.56
N ASP A 55 -35.39 -0.13 -9.27
CA ASP A 55 -34.70 -1.29 -8.70
C ASP A 55 -33.18 -1.05 -8.77
N TYR A 56 -32.62 -0.52 -7.69
CA TYR A 56 -31.19 -0.18 -7.60
C TYR A 56 -30.28 -1.42 -7.67
N ASP A 57 -30.74 -2.59 -7.23
CA ASP A 57 -29.93 -3.82 -7.25
C ASP A 57 -29.83 -4.39 -8.67
N ALA A 58 -30.93 -4.34 -9.43
CA ALA A 58 -30.92 -4.69 -10.85
C ALA A 58 -30.08 -3.68 -11.66
N ALA A 59 -30.25 -2.38 -11.43
CA ALA A 59 -29.48 -1.35 -12.12
C ALA A 59 -27.98 -1.44 -11.83
N THR A 60 -27.60 -1.72 -10.57
CA THR A 60 -26.18 -1.88 -10.19
C THR A 60 -25.54 -3.09 -10.88
N ARG A 61 -26.26 -4.21 -10.99
CA ARG A 61 -25.77 -5.37 -11.76
C ARG A 61 -25.61 -5.04 -13.24
N ALA A 62 -26.62 -4.41 -13.84
CA ALA A 62 -26.58 -4.01 -15.25
C ALA A 62 -25.44 -3.02 -15.53
N PHE A 63 -25.17 -2.10 -14.60
CA PHE A 63 -24.03 -1.18 -14.67
C PHE A 63 -22.70 -1.94 -14.78
N TYR A 64 -22.45 -2.90 -13.88
CA TYR A 64 -21.21 -3.68 -13.90
C TYR A 64 -21.13 -4.62 -15.11
N ASP A 65 -22.26 -5.19 -15.57
CA ASP A 65 -22.28 -5.99 -16.79
C ASP A 65 -21.89 -5.16 -18.04
N VAL A 66 -22.33 -3.90 -18.10
CA VAL A 66 -21.91 -2.96 -19.16
C VAL A 66 -20.42 -2.64 -19.03
N LEU A 67 -19.94 -2.38 -17.82
CA LEU A 67 -18.51 -2.12 -17.58
C LEU A 67 -17.65 -3.32 -18.03
N ASP A 68 -17.94 -4.52 -17.56
CA ASP A 68 -17.20 -5.75 -17.88
C ASP A 68 -17.19 -6.07 -19.39
N ARG A 69 -18.27 -5.72 -20.10
CA ARG A 69 -18.37 -5.93 -21.54
C ARG A 69 -17.44 -5.03 -22.34
N PHE A 70 -17.25 -3.78 -21.91
CA PHE A 70 -16.54 -2.76 -22.69
C PHE A 70 -15.16 -2.41 -22.14
N GLU A 71 -14.88 -2.69 -20.86
CA GLU A 71 -13.59 -2.39 -20.22
C GLU A 71 -12.44 -3.15 -20.88
N THR A 72 -11.35 -2.45 -21.20
CA THR A 72 -10.13 -3.09 -21.69
C THR A 72 -9.22 -3.50 -20.53
N ARG A 73 -8.14 -4.22 -20.86
CA ARG A 73 -7.09 -4.55 -19.88
C ARG A 73 -6.18 -3.37 -19.49
N LYS A 74 -6.53 -2.14 -19.84
CA LYS A 74 -5.75 -0.92 -19.53
C LYS A 74 -5.27 -0.89 -18.08
N TRP A 75 -6.18 -1.15 -17.15
CA TRP A 75 -5.91 -1.00 -15.73
C TRP A 75 -5.09 -2.15 -15.16
N LEU A 76 -5.22 -3.36 -15.70
CA LEU A 76 -4.33 -4.48 -15.37
C LEU A 76 -2.87 -4.12 -15.69
N TYR A 77 -2.63 -3.52 -16.85
CA TYR A 77 -1.28 -3.07 -17.23
C TYR A 77 -0.79 -1.93 -16.33
N ALA A 78 -1.67 -0.98 -15.97
CA ALA A 78 -1.32 0.10 -15.05
C ALA A 78 -0.89 -0.44 -13.68
N ASP A 79 -1.68 -1.34 -13.09
CA ASP A 79 -1.43 -1.91 -11.76
C ASP A 79 -0.14 -2.71 -11.71
N LEU A 80 0.04 -3.62 -12.68
CA LEU A 80 1.25 -4.44 -12.76
C LEU A 80 2.49 -3.58 -13.04
N GLY A 81 2.36 -2.61 -13.93
CA GLY A 81 3.44 -1.69 -14.29
C GLY A 81 3.89 -0.86 -13.09
N ALA A 82 2.94 -0.21 -12.42
CA ALA A 82 3.21 0.62 -11.25
C ALA A 82 3.71 -0.21 -10.06
N SER A 83 3.21 -1.44 -9.87
CA SER A 83 3.73 -2.39 -8.88
C SER A 83 5.21 -2.69 -9.08
N LEU A 84 5.60 -3.06 -10.31
CA LEU A 84 6.99 -3.35 -10.64
C LEU A 84 7.89 -2.14 -10.42
N LEU A 85 7.43 -0.94 -10.80
CA LEU A 85 8.16 0.30 -10.56
C LEU A 85 8.36 0.57 -9.06
N ALA A 86 7.31 0.45 -8.24
CA ALA A 86 7.43 0.68 -6.80
C ALA A 86 8.35 -0.33 -6.11
N TRP A 87 8.23 -1.63 -6.46
CA TRP A 87 9.12 -2.66 -5.92
C TRP A 87 10.57 -2.44 -6.35
N SER A 88 10.80 -2.02 -7.60
CA SER A 88 12.15 -1.70 -8.07
C SER A 88 12.73 -0.48 -7.35
N GLY A 89 11.94 0.57 -7.12
CA GLY A 89 12.31 1.72 -6.31
C GLY A 89 12.65 1.33 -4.88
N LEU A 90 11.86 0.41 -4.28
CA LEU A 90 12.11 -0.13 -2.95
C LEU A 90 13.46 -0.84 -2.84
N VAL A 91 13.74 -1.73 -3.79
CA VAL A 91 15.02 -2.44 -3.83
C VAL A 91 16.17 -1.46 -4.06
N ALA A 92 16.02 -0.49 -4.96
CA ALA A 92 17.04 0.53 -5.23
C ALA A 92 17.34 1.40 -4.00
N VAL A 93 16.31 1.87 -3.29
CA VAL A 93 16.47 2.63 -2.03
C VAL A 93 17.17 1.77 -0.99
N ALA A 94 16.75 0.52 -0.79
CA ALA A 94 17.38 -0.38 0.16
C ALA A 94 18.87 -0.61 -0.15
N LEU A 95 19.22 -0.84 -1.42
CA LEU A 95 20.61 -1.02 -1.87
C LEU A 95 21.44 0.27 -1.68
N THR A 96 20.87 1.43 -1.99
CA THR A 96 21.53 2.74 -1.89
C THR A 96 21.76 3.13 -0.44
N VAL A 97 20.78 2.91 0.43
CA VAL A 97 20.90 3.15 1.88
C VAL A 97 21.96 2.22 2.47
N VAL A 98 21.91 0.91 2.17
CA VAL A 98 22.94 -0.03 2.65
C VAL A 98 24.35 0.40 2.22
N ARG A 99 24.49 1.00 1.04
CA ARG A 99 25.77 1.55 0.55
C ARG A 99 26.16 2.86 1.26
N ALA A 100 25.26 3.83 1.34
CA ALA A 100 25.52 5.16 1.89
C ALA A 100 25.75 5.15 3.41
N THR A 101 25.16 4.16 4.09
CA THR A 101 25.21 4.02 5.56
C THR A 101 26.26 3.03 6.01
N ALA A 102 27.00 2.42 5.07
CA ALA A 102 28.19 1.63 5.35
C ALA A 102 29.26 2.54 6.00
N GLY A 103 29.22 2.61 7.34
CA GLY A 103 30.18 3.36 8.16
C GLY A 103 29.67 4.68 8.75
N ARG A 104 28.42 5.12 8.52
CA ARG A 104 27.91 6.44 8.97
C ARG A 104 26.71 6.45 9.93
N LEU A 105 25.98 5.34 10.07
CA LEU A 105 24.90 5.20 11.05
C LEU A 105 25.33 4.26 12.18
N ALA A 106 24.89 4.55 13.42
CA ALA A 106 25.30 3.85 14.64
C ALA A 106 25.22 2.32 14.56
N THR A 107 24.31 1.77 13.73
CA THR A 107 24.41 0.40 13.19
C THR A 107 23.75 0.30 11.80
N ARG A 108 24.26 -0.61 10.94
CA ARG A 108 23.66 -0.98 9.63
C ARG A 108 22.16 -1.31 9.72
N ARG A 109 21.69 -1.75 10.89
CA ARG A 109 20.30 -2.06 11.17
C ARG A 109 19.41 -0.82 11.29
N THR A 110 19.86 0.21 12.00
CA THR A 110 19.10 1.47 12.13
C THR A 110 18.82 2.09 10.77
N ALA A 111 19.81 2.06 9.87
CA ALA A 111 19.68 2.50 8.49
C ALA A 111 18.55 1.74 7.75
N ILE A 112 18.58 0.41 7.82
CA ILE A 112 17.59 -0.44 7.14
C ILE A 112 16.18 -0.17 7.69
N VAL A 113 16.01 -0.08 9.01
CA VAL A 113 14.68 0.11 9.59
C VAL A 113 14.14 1.52 9.30
N VAL A 114 14.96 2.57 9.44
CA VAL A 114 14.53 3.95 9.13
C VAL A 114 14.14 4.08 7.66
N SER A 115 14.93 3.53 6.74
CA SER A 115 14.62 3.59 5.32
C SER A 115 13.41 2.74 4.95
N ALA A 116 13.25 1.55 5.53
CA ALA A 116 12.04 0.76 5.36
C ALA A 116 10.80 1.48 5.92
N THR A 117 10.94 2.21 7.04
CA THR A 117 9.86 3.01 7.62
C THR A 117 9.48 4.17 6.70
N ALA A 118 10.46 4.98 6.28
CA ALA A 118 10.21 6.12 5.38
C ALA A 118 9.57 5.66 4.06
N LEU A 119 10.02 4.51 3.54
CA LEU A 119 9.47 3.92 2.34
C LEU A 119 8.08 3.34 2.55
N ALA A 120 7.82 2.64 3.66
CA ALA A 120 6.49 2.14 4.00
C ALA A 120 5.48 3.28 4.08
N LEU A 121 5.86 4.39 4.71
CA LEU A 121 5.02 5.58 4.80
C LEU A 121 4.86 6.23 3.41
N GLY A 122 5.93 6.34 2.62
CA GLY A 122 5.85 6.88 1.26
C GLY A 122 4.92 6.05 0.35
N LEU A 123 4.99 4.72 0.42
CA LEU A 123 4.10 3.82 -0.32
C LEU A 123 2.67 3.87 0.20
N LEU A 124 2.47 3.99 1.52
CA LEU A 124 1.15 4.19 2.13
C LEU A 124 0.51 5.47 1.62
N TRP A 125 1.25 6.60 1.65
CA TRP A 125 0.78 7.88 1.13
C TRP A 125 0.53 7.84 -0.37
N GLY A 126 1.45 7.26 -1.14
CA GLY A 126 1.29 7.06 -2.57
C GLY A 126 0.02 6.25 -2.87
N GLY A 127 -0.21 5.15 -2.16
CA GLY A 127 -1.40 4.32 -2.29
C GLY A 127 -2.68 5.04 -1.88
N LEU A 128 -2.66 5.83 -0.80
CA LEU A 128 -3.81 6.60 -0.31
C LEU A 128 -4.18 7.76 -1.23
N VAL A 129 -3.23 8.33 -1.96
CA VAL A 129 -3.52 9.35 -2.98
C VAL A 129 -3.96 8.69 -4.28
N SER A 130 -3.26 7.65 -4.70
CA SER A 130 -3.56 6.98 -5.97
C SER A 130 -4.88 6.24 -5.93
N SER A 131 -5.20 5.54 -4.84
CA SER A 131 -6.41 4.70 -4.73
C SER A 131 -7.70 5.49 -4.99
N PRO A 132 -8.01 6.61 -4.29
CA PRO A 132 -9.21 7.39 -4.58
C PRO A 132 -9.18 7.98 -5.99
N MET A 133 -8.05 8.54 -6.44
CA MET A 133 -7.94 9.08 -7.81
C MET A 133 -8.23 8.02 -8.86
N THR A 134 -7.64 6.83 -8.71
CA THR A 134 -7.88 5.72 -9.63
C THR A 134 -9.28 5.13 -9.49
N LEU A 135 -9.91 5.18 -8.32
CA LEU A 135 -11.26 4.66 -8.12
C LEU A 135 -12.29 5.45 -8.94
N PHE A 136 -12.16 6.78 -8.98
CA PHE A 136 -13.01 7.63 -9.82
C PHE A 136 -12.76 7.43 -11.32
N ASP A 137 -11.50 7.29 -11.72
CA ASP A 137 -11.16 7.12 -13.13
C ASP A 137 -11.42 5.70 -13.66
N ARG A 138 -11.36 4.68 -12.79
CA ARG A 138 -11.40 3.26 -13.17
C ARG A 138 -12.75 2.59 -12.96
N TYR A 139 -13.34 2.71 -11.78
CA TYR A 139 -14.53 1.91 -11.46
C TYR A 139 -15.83 2.59 -11.76
N GLN A 140 -15.82 3.90 -12.06
CA GLN A 140 -17.01 4.70 -12.30
C GLN A 140 -18.15 4.26 -11.37
N LEU A 141 -18.14 4.67 -10.11
CA LEU A 141 -19.22 4.28 -9.21
C LEU A 141 -20.58 4.66 -9.81
N PRO A 142 -21.61 3.79 -9.73
CA PRO A 142 -22.94 4.17 -10.19
C PRO A 142 -23.35 5.48 -9.52
N GLU A 143 -23.93 6.40 -10.27
CA GLU A 143 -24.26 7.76 -9.80
C GLU A 143 -25.22 7.74 -8.59
N TRP A 144 -26.00 6.67 -8.44
CA TRP A 144 -26.89 6.45 -7.29
C TRP A 144 -26.21 5.81 -6.07
N SER A 145 -24.91 5.51 -6.14
CA SER A 145 -24.13 4.85 -5.07
C SER A 145 -23.28 5.82 -4.23
N ASP A 146 -23.54 7.12 -4.31
CA ASP A 146 -22.80 8.20 -3.63
C ASP A 146 -22.65 8.00 -2.10
N THR A 147 -23.55 7.24 -1.48
CA THR A 147 -23.48 6.84 -0.07
C THR A 147 -22.29 5.93 0.27
N ILE A 148 -21.65 5.30 -0.71
CA ILE A 148 -20.47 4.41 -0.56
C ILE A 148 -19.16 5.19 -0.78
N GLY A 149 -19.13 6.13 -1.73
CA GLY A 149 -17.94 6.93 -2.02
C GLY A 149 -17.47 7.79 -0.84
N ILE A 150 -18.42 8.35 -0.08
CA ILE A 150 -18.12 9.23 1.09
C ILE A 150 -17.43 8.46 2.24
N PRO A 151 -17.93 7.29 2.70
CA PRO A 151 -17.23 6.46 3.67
C PRO A 151 -15.82 6.02 3.24
N ILE A 152 -15.62 5.71 1.96
CA ILE A 152 -14.30 5.32 1.43
C ILE A 152 -13.30 6.48 1.54
N TYR A 153 -13.74 7.71 1.24
CA TYR A 153 -12.95 8.92 1.50
C TYR A 153 -12.65 9.11 2.99
N GLY A 154 -13.65 8.91 3.85
CA GLY A 154 -13.48 8.97 5.31
C GLY A 154 -12.44 7.96 5.83
N ALA A 155 -12.45 6.73 5.32
CA ALA A 155 -11.47 5.70 5.66
C ALA A 155 -10.06 6.08 5.18
N THR A 156 -9.93 6.64 3.97
CA THR A 156 -8.65 7.13 3.42
C THR A 156 -8.04 8.20 4.32
N ILE A 157 -8.84 9.18 4.75
CA ILE A 157 -8.42 10.25 5.67
C ILE A 157 -8.02 9.67 7.04
N ALA A 158 -8.78 8.71 7.57
CA ALA A 158 -8.45 8.05 8.83
C ALA A 158 -7.10 7.31 8.78
N VAL A 159 -6.77 6.65 7.67
CA VAL A 159 -5.47 5.99 7.48
C VAL A 159 -4.34 7.00 7.32
N MET A 160 -4.57 8.16 6.68
CA MET A 160 -3.57 9.25 6.66
C MET A 160 -3.20 9.71 8.08
N MET A 161 -4.19 9.81 8.97
CA MET A 161 -3.99 10.18 10.38
C MET A 161 -3.23 9.12 11.19
N LEU A 162 -3.20 7.86 10.75
CA LEU A 162 -2.39 6.80 11.39
C LEU A 162 -0.90 6.90 11.05
N THR A 163 -0.53 7.57 9.96
CA THR A 163 0.88 7.77 9.55
C THR A 163 1.75 8.40 10.65
N PRO A 164 1.40 9.57 11.23
CA PRO A 164 2.21 10.17 12.28
C PRO A 164 2.26 9.30 13.55
N LEU A 165 1.19 8.55 13.85
CA LEU A 165 1.17 7.62 14.98
C LEU A 165 2.17 6.47 14.77
N VAL A 166 2.20 5.86 13.58
CA VAL A 166 3.20 4.83 13.23
C VAL A 166 4.61 5.39 13.35
N ALA A 167 4.87 6.57 12.79
CA ALA A 167 6.19 7.20 12.87
C ALA A 167 6.60 7.45 14.34
N ALA A 168 5.68 7.94 15.17
CA ALA A 168 5.89 8.17 16.59
C ALA A 168 6.12 6.89 17.40
N LEU A 169 5.56 5.75 16.99
CA LEU A 169 5.79 4.47 17.65
C LEU A 169 7.14 3.83 17.24
N VAL A 170 7.59 4.07 16.01
CA VAL A 170 8.75 3.40 15.43
C VAL A 170 10.05 4.18 15.62
N LEU A 171 10.03 5.49 15.42
CA LEU A 171 11.25 6.30 15.40
C LEU A 171 11.91 6.40 16.80
N PRO A 172 11.19 6.69 17.90
CA PRO A 172 11.82 6.80 19.22
C PRO A 172 12.61 5.58 19.68
N PRO A 173 12.10 4.32 19.61
CA PRO A 173 12.89 3.16 20.02
C PRO A 173 14.15 2.97 19.15
N LEU A 174 14.16 3.41 17.88
CA LEU A 174 15.35 3.33 17.02
C LEU A 174 16.45 4.31 17.41
N PHE A 175 16.10 5.52 17.85
CA PHE A 175 17.06 6.54 18.26
C PHE A 175 17.49 6.37 19.73
N LEU A 176 16.57 5.94 20.59
CA LEU A 176 16.81 5.79 22.04
C LEU A 176 17.47 4.46 22.40
N ARG A 177 17.31 3.40 21.59
CA ARG A 177 17.86 2.06 21.90
C ARG A 177 18.87 1.66 20.83
N ARG A 178 20.15 1.95 21.07
CA ARG A 178 21.28 1.60 20.17
C ARG A 178 21.64 0.10 20.18
N ALA A 179 20.75 -0.79 20.62
CA ALA A 179 21.00 -2.23 20.75
C ALA A 179 20.27 -3.02 19.67
N ALA A 180 20.95 -3.95 19.00
CA ALA A 180 20.31 -4.81 18.01
C ALA A 180 19.59 -5.98 18.71
N PRO A 181 18.25 -6.13 18.61
CA PRO A 181 17.56 -7.27 19.20
C PRO A 181 17.83 -8.55 18.41
N GLU A 182 18.10 -9.65 19.10
CA GLU A 182 18.45 -10.94 18.49
C GLU A 182 17.30 -11.61 17.69
N GLY A 183 16.05 -11.15 17.85
CA GLY A 183 14.88 -11.64 17.11
C GLY A 183 13.69 -10.67 17.10
N LEU A 184 12.78 -10.84 16.14
CA LEU A 184 11.57 -10.00 15.94
C LEU A 184 10.46 -10.32 16.95
N LEU A 185 10.30 -11.59 17.29
CA LEU A 185 9.32 -12.06 18.27
C LEU A 185 10.04 -12.30 19.61
N ARG A 186 10.25 -11.22 20.36
CA ARG A 186 10.86 -11.28 21.69
C ARG A 186 9.78 -11.20 22.77
N SER A 187 9.86 -12.09 23.75
CA SER A 187 9.27 -11.94 25.09
C SER A 187 10.37 -11.38 25.99
N GLY A 188 10.31 -10.09 26.34
CA GLY A 188 11.33 -9.40 27.15
C GLY A 188 10.81 -8.93 28.50
N ARG A 189 11.70 -8.35 29.34
CA ARG A 189 11.54 -7.59 30.62
C ARG A 189 10.45 -7.98 31.65
N GLY A 190 9.69 -9.06 31.44
CA GLY A 190 8.54 -9.47 32.27
C GLY A 190 7.22 -9.51 31.50
N ARG A 191 6.24 -10.27 32.02
CA ARG A 191 4.92 -10.46 31.38
C ARG A 191 4.20 -9.13 31.13
N ALA A 192 4.21 -8.21 32.09
CA ALA A 192 3.53 -6.92 31.98
C ALA A 192 4.09 -6.04 30.84
N ALA A 193 5.42 -5.93 30.72
CA ALA A 193 6.05 -5.17 29.64
C ALA A 193 5.79 -5.78 28.25
N THR A 194 5.76 -7.11 28.17
CA THR A 194 5.42 -7.83 26.95
C THR A 194 3.95 -7.61 26.55
N VAL A 195 3.02 -7.66 27.50
CA VAL A 195 1.59 -7.38 27.27
C VAL A 195 1.38 -5.94 26.82
N ALA A 196 1.97 -4.96 27.53
CA ALA A 196 1.87 -3.55 27.16
C ALA A 196 2.43 -3.28 25.76
N ALA A 197 3.62 -3.82 25.44
CA ALA A 197 4.21 -3.68 24.11
C ALA A 197 3.38 -4.39 23.02
N THR A 198 2.72 -5.50 23.32
CA THR A 198 1.78 -6.11 22.37
C THR A 198 0.55 -5.23 22.17
N LEU A 199 -0.08 -4.73 23.24
CA LEU A 199 -1.27 -3.88 23.13
C LEU A 199 -1.04 -2.58 22.37
N ILE A 200 0.16 -1.98 22.47
CA ILE A 200 0.51 -0.75 21.76
C ILE A 200 0.77 -1.01 20.27
N TYR A 201 1.41 -2.13 19.93
CA TYR A 201 1.86 -2.42 18.56
C TYR A 201 0.89 -3.32 17.77
N LEU A 202 -0.09 -3.96 18.42
CA LEU A 202 -1.10 -4.82 17.78
C LEU A 202 -2.11 -4.05 16.92
N PRO A 203 -2.65 -2.87 17.34
CA PRO A 203 -3.62 -2.15 16.51
C PRO A 203 -3.06 -1.74 15.13
N PRO A 204 -1.83 -1.20 15.00
CA PRO A 204 -1.22 -0.95 13.70
C PRO A 204 -1.02 -2.22 12.85
N VAL A 205 -0.74 -3.37 13.48
CA VAL A 205 -0.65 -4.66 12.78
C VAL A 205 -2.03 -5.11 12.29
N GLY A 206 -3.08 -4.94 13.09
CA GLY A 206 -4.46 -5.19 12.67
C GLY A 206 -4.88 -4.32 11.48
N CYS A 207 -4.55 -3.03 11.51
CA CYS A 207 -4.75 -2.13 10.37
C CYS A 207 -3.94 -2.58 9.14
N ALA A 208 -2.71 -3.05 9.32
CA ALA A 208 -1.93 -3.58 8.21
C ALA A 208 -2.56 -4.85 7.61
N VAL A 209 -3.14 -5.74 8.43
CA VAL A 209 -3.91 -6.89 7.93
C VAL A 209 -5.13 -6.46 7.13
N TYR A 210 -5.85 -5.42 7.56
CA TYR A 210 -6.92 -4.82 6.78
C TYR A 210 -6.42 -4.26 5.43
N LEU A 211 -5.29 -3.55 5.43
CA LEU A 211 -4.64 -3.06 4.20
C LEU A 211 -4.13 -4.19 3.29
N LEU A 212 -3.87 -5.39 3.81
CA LEU A 212 -3.57 -6.57 3.00
C LEU A 212 -4.81 -7.10 2.27
N ALA A 213 -6.00 -6.97 2.87
CA ALA A 213 -7.25 -7.30 2.18
C ALA A 213 -7.54 -6.32 1.03
N ALA A 214 -7.01 -5.10 1.10
CA ALA A 214 -7.08 -4.12 0.02
C ALA A 214 -6.22 -4.49 -1.20
N VAL A 215 -5.42 -5.59 -1.22
CA VAL A 215 -4.67 -6.05 -2.42
C VAL A 215 -5.54 -6.13 -3.67
N VAL A 216 -6.81 -6.46 -3.48
CA VAL A 216 -7.78 -6.70 -4.55
C VAL A 216 -8.32 -5.39 -5.14
N GLU A 217 -8.02 -4.26 -4.50
CA GLU A 217 -8.46 -2.92 -4.91
C GLU A 217 -7.38 -2.19 -5.76
N PRO A 218 -7.77 -1.21 -6.61
CA PRO A 218 -6.87 -0.36 -7.38
C PRO A 218 -5.95 0.45 -6.46
N GLY A 219 -4.65 0.42 -6.75
CA GLY A 219 -3.63 0.98 -5.85
C GLY A 219 -3.46 0.19 -4.54
N GLY A 220 -4.26 -0.85 -4.31
CA GLY A 220 -4.17 -1.78 -3.20
C GLY A 220 -2.85 -2.53 -3.12
N TRP A 221 -2.16 -2.66 -4.25
CA TRP A 221 -0.80 -3.18 -4.32
C TRP A 221 0.22 -2.26 -3.61
N LEU A 222 0.04 -0.93 -3.64
CA LEU A 222 0.86 0.00 -2.84
C LEU A 222 0.54 -0.14 -1.36
N MET A 223 -0.75 -0.18 -1.03
CA MET A 223 -1.21 -0.29 0.35
C MET A 223 -0.80 -1.61 1.01
N SER A 224 -0.85 -2.71 0.28
CA SER A 224 -0.42 -4.03 0.76
C SER A 224 1.11 -4.14 0.88
N THR A 225 1.86 -3.56 -0.05
CA THR A 225 3.32 -3.45 0.07
C THR A 225 3.69 -2.61 1.29
N ALA A 226 3.00 -1.47 1.48
CA ALA A 226 3.14 -0.65 2.69
C ALA A 226 2.76 -1.44 3.94
N ALA A 227 1.67 -2.21 3.92
CA ALA A 227 1.22 -3.02 5.05
C ALA A 227 2.26 -4.04 5.50
N TRP A 228 2.86 -4.78 4.55
CA TRP A 228 3.94 -5.73 4.86
C TRP A 228 5.15 -5.05 5.52
N LEU A 229 5.56 -3.90 4.99
CA LEU A 229 6.66 -3.13 5.57
C LEU A 229 6.29 -2.56 6.94
N LEU A 230 5.07 -2.07 7.12
CA LEU A 230 4.56 -1.57 8.39
C LEU A 230 4.57 -2.67 9.46
N ILE A 231 4.09 -3.87 9.14
CA ILE A 231 4.16 -5.03 10.04
C ILE A 231 5.62 -5.30 10.43
N TRP A 232 6.51 -5.39 9.44
CA TRP A 232 7.92 -5.68 9.68
C TRP A 232 8.59 -4.61 10.55
N VAL A 233 8.33 -3.33 10.27
CA VAL A 233 8.87 -2.19 11.01
C VAL A 233 8.34 -2.19 12.46
N GLN A 234 7.04 -2.42 12.66
CA GLN A 234 6.43 -2.44 13.99
C GLN A 234 6.93 -3.60 14.85
N LEU A 235 7.12 -4.79 14.25
CA LEU A 235 7.75 -5.92 14.94
C LEU A 235 9.20 -5.61 15.36
N ASN A 236 9.95 -4.90 14.51
CA ASN A 236 11.31 -4.45 14.87
C ASN A 236 11.30 -3.44 16.03
N ALA A 237 10.44 -2.42 15.97
CA ALA A 237 10.31 -1.41 17.02
C ALA A 237 9.88 -2.03 18.37
N ARG A 238 8.90 -2.94 18.35
CA ARG A 238 8.49 -3.72 19.51
C ARG A 238 9.65 -4.53 20.10
N ALA A 239 10.42 -5.23 19.26
CA ALA A 239 11.56 -6.02 19.70
C ALA A 239 12.67 -5.16 20.34
N LEU A 240 12.92 -3.96 19.80
CA LEU A 240 13.86 -2.98 20.35
C LEU A 240 13.43 -2.49 21.74
N TRP A 241 12.13 -2.27 21.94
CA TRP A 241 11.59 -1.82 23.22
C TRP A 241 11.71 -2.87 24.33
N LEU A 242 11.53 -4.14 23.95
CA LEU A 242 11.65 -5.29 24.86
C LEU A 242 13.10 -5.75 25.08
N ALA A 243 14.06 -5.25 24.29
CA ALA A 243 15.46 -5.56 24.48
C ALA A 243 15.99 -4.97 25.81
N PRO A 244 16.80 -5.72 26.57
CA PRO A 244 17.48 -5.18 27.74
C PRO A 244 18.39 -4.00 27.33
N PRO A 245 18.60 -3.02 28.22
CA PRO A 245 19.54 -1.95 27.94
C PRO A 245 20.95 -2.54 27.81
N ARG A 246 21.80 -1.96 26.96
CA ARG A 246 23.20 -2.38 26.89
C ARG A 246 23.84 -2.10 28.25
N ARG A 247 24.55 -3.08 28.83
CA ARG A 247 25.37 -2.83 30.01
C ARG A 247 26.44 -1.81 29.62
N GLY A 248 26.36 -0.60 30.16
CA GLY A 248 27.31 0.49 29.91
C GLY A 248 26.70 1.86 29.54
N ASP A 249 25.37 1.99 29.47
CA ASP A 249 24.69 3.30 29.52
C ASP A 249 24.27 3.63 30.97
#